data_AF-A0A7S2R177-F1
#
_entry.id   AF-A0A7S2R177-F1
#
_cell.length_a   1.000
_cell.length_b   1.000
_cell.length_c   1.000
_cell.angle_alpha   90.00
_cell.angle_beta   90.00
_cell.angle_gamma   90.00
#
_symmetry.space_group_name_H-M   'P 1'
#
loop_
_entity.id
_entity.type
_entity.pdbx_description
1 polymer ?
#
loop_
_entity_poly.entity_id
_entity_poly.type
_entity_poly.pdbx_seq_one_letter_code
_entity_poly.pdbx_strand_id
1 'polypeptide(L)'
;QTIQEGATYTAEQTIKRSRFIGLAKHCQTWEDAQNFITTINAEHPKARHACFGFVAGSNPVQERCSDDGEPTGTAGLPILGGIKGEQLCDTVCCVVRYSGGIKLGAGGLIRAYGGTARLVLREAETVIVIPTASIRLSTS
;
A
#
# COMPACT_ATOMS: atom_id res chain seq x y z
N GLN A 1 -2.98 -13.55 5.20
CA GLN A 1 -1.51 -13.57 5.06
C GLN A 1 -1.00 -12.15 5.16
N THR A 2 0.30 -11.95 5.37
CA THR A 2 0.91 -10.62 5.38
C THR A 2 2.26 -10.66 4.64
N ILE A 3 2.79 -9.50 4.27
CA ILE A 3 4.15 -9.36 3.74
C ILE A 3 5.15 -9.78 4.82
N GLN A 4 6.24 -10.44 4.43
CA GLN A 4 7.32 -10.79 5.36
C GLN A 4 7.91 -9.55 6.03
N GLU A 5 8.12 -9.62 7.35
CA GLU A 5 8.72 -8.54 8.13
C GLU A 5 10.15 -8.21 7.68
N GLY A 6 10.55 -6.95 7.87
CA GLY A 6 11.92 -6.48 7.61
C GLY A 6 12.25 -6.17 6.15
N ALA A 7 11.40 -6.53 5.19
CA ALA A 7 11.60 -6.25 3.77
C ALA A 7 10.66 -5.15 3.27
N THR A 8 11.19 -4.27 2.42
CA THR A 8 10.41 -3.35 1.57
C THR A 8 10.49 -3.87 0.14
N TYR A 9 9.34 -4.17 -0.45
CA TYR A 9 9.26 -4.61 -1.85
C TYR A 9 8.96 -3.41 -2.74
N THR A 10 9.56 -3.41 -3.93
CA THR A 10 9.41 -2.33 -4.92
C THR A 10 9.18 -2.91 -6.29
N ALA A 11 8.18 -2.41 -6.99
CA ALA A 11 7.95 -2.70 -8.40
C ALA A 11 7.54 -1.43 -9.14
N GLU A 12 7.88 -1.33 -10.43
CA GLU A 12 7.54 -0.13 -11.20
C GLU A 12 7.03 -0.45 -12.60
N GLN A 13 6.25 0.50 -13.13
CA GLN A 13 5.79 0.46 -14.51
C GLN A 13 5.65 1.86 -15.09
N THR A 14 5.74 1.95 -16.41
CA THR A 14 5.53 3.20 -17.15
C THR A 14 4.27 3.10 -18.00
N ILE A 15 3.31 4.00 -17.77
CA ILE A 15 2.04 4.08 -18.50
C ILE A 15 1.91 5.48 -19.09
N LYS A 16 1.81 5.59 -20.43
CA LYS A 16 1.66 6.87 -21.13
C LYS A 16 2.68 7.93 -20.67
N ARG A 17 3.97 7.55 -20.62
CA ARG A 17 5.10 8.36 -20.12
C ARG A 17 5.07 8.70 -18.61
N SER A 18 4.01 8.35 -17.88
CA SER A 18 4.01 8.43 -16.42
C SER A 18 4.68 7.20 -15.82
N ARG A 19 5.67 7.40 -14.94
CA ARG A 19 6.30 6.34 -14.15
C ARG A 19 5.54 6.19 -12.83
N PHE A 20 5.19 4.96 -12.51
CA PHE A 20 4.53 4.55 -11.27
C PHE A 20 5.43 3.58 -10.54
N ILE A 21 5.75 3.87 -9.29
CA ILE A 21 6.63 3.06 -8.43
C ILE A 21 5.79 2.62 -7.23
N GLY A 22 5.46 1.34 -7.17
CA GLY A 22 4.79 0.72 -6.04
C GLY A 22 5.80 0.27 -5.01
N LEU A 23 5.60 0.62 -3.76
CA LEU A 23 6.40 0.17 -2.63
C LEU A 23 5.47 -0.43 -1.57
N ALA A 24 5.78 -1.62 -1.07
CA ALA A 24 4.94 -2.29 -0.08
C ALA A 24 5.78 -2.86 1.07
N LYS A 25 5.21 -2.82 2.27
CA LYS A 25 5.88 -3.28 3.50
C LYS A 25 4.87 -3.84 4.49
N HIS A 26 5.30 -4.82 5.29
CA HIS A 26 4.61 -5.22 6.51
C HIS A 26 4.47 -4.05 7.48
N CYS A 27 3.29 -3.91 8.10
CA CYS A 27 2.91 -2.73 8.87
C CYS A 27 1.73 -3.04 9.82
N GLN A 28 1.97 -3.14 11.13
CA GLN A 28 0.96 -3.59 12.09
C GLN A 28 0.15 -2.43 12.69
N THR A 29 0.70 -1.22 12.65
CA THR A 29 0.06 -0.03 13.21
C THR A 29 -0.03 1.09 12.20
N TRP A 30 -0.90 2.07 12.49
CA TRP A 30 -0.95 3.30 11.70
C TRP A 30 0.36 4.10 11.82
N GLU A 31 1.03 4.06 12.98
CA GLU A 31 2.31 4.73 13.20
C GLU A 31 3.40 4.14 12.29
N ASP A 32 3.48 2.81 12.16
CA ASP A 32 4.38 2.15 11.22
C ASP A 32 4.13 2.63 9.78
N ALA A 33 2.87 2.80 9.40
CA ALA A 33 2.48 3.24 8.06
C ALA A 33 2.90 4.69 7.83
N GLN A 34 2.70 5.57 8.82
CA GLN A 34 3.12 6.96 8.75
C GLN A 34 4.63 7.10 8.63
N ASN A 35 5.39 6.30 9.38
CA ASN A 35 6.84 6.27 9.29
C ASN A 35 7.30 5.84 7.90
N PHE A 36 6.70 4.78 7.36
CA PHE A 36 6.99 4.31 6.00
C PHE A 36 6.66 5.38 4.94
N ILE A 37 5.47 5.97 4.99
CA ILE A 37 5.04 7.04 4.06
C ILE A 37 6.01 8.23 4.14
N THR A 38 6.47 8.60 5.34
CA THR A 38 7.44 9.68 5.54
C THR A 38 8.77 9.35 4.88
N THR A 39 9.27 8.13 5.02
CA THR A 39 10.48 7.65 4.32
C THR A 39 10.31 7.74 2.81
N ILE A 40 9.18 7.25 2.26
CA ILE A 40 8.92 7.30 0.81
C ILE A 40 8.89 8.74 0.30
N ASN A 41 8.25 9.66 1.04
CA ASN A 41 8.23 11.07 0.67
C ASN A 41 9.62 11.70 0.67
N ALA A 42 10.48 11.33 1.62
CA ALA A 42 11.86 11.82 1.70
C ALA A 42 12.74 11.26 0.56
N GLU A 43 12.52 10.02 0.15
CA GLU A 43 13.23 9.37 -0.97
C GLU A 43 12.76 9.89 -2.34
N HIS A 44 11.52 10.36 -2.43
CA HIS A 44 10.90 10.85 -3.67
C HIS A 44 10.48 12.34 -3.61
N PRO A 45 11.39 13.28 -3.29
CA PRO A 45 11.03 14.69 -3.06
C PRO A 45 10.55 15.43 -4.32
N LYS A 46 10.80 14.85 -5.51
CA LYS A 46 10.34 15.38 -6.81
C LYS A 46 9.05 14.76 -7.30
N ALA A 47 8.50 13.77 -6.60
CA ALA A 47 7.22 13.18 -6.96
C ALA A 47 6.11 14.20 -6.69
N ARG A 48 5.07 14.18 -7.53
CA ARG A 48 3.90 15.05 -7.31
C ARG A 48 2.92 14.44 -6.33
N HIS A 49 2.82 13.11 -6.34
CA HIS A 49 1.85 12.34 -5.58
C HIS A 49 2.50 11.04 -5.09
N ALA A 50 2.39 10.77 -3.80
CA ALA A 50 2.70 9.53 -3.10
C ALA A 50 1.42 9.02 -2.45
N CYS A 51 0.56 8.42 -3.27
CA CYS A 51 -0.72 7.88 -2.84
C CYS A 51 -0.50 6.58 -2.07
N PHE A 52 -1.38 6.23 -1.13
CA PHE A 52 -1.23 4.99 -0.36
C PHE A 52 -2.56 4.29 -0.07
N GLY A 53 -2.44 2.99 0.25
CA GLY A 53 -3.45 2.19 0.92
C GLY A 53 -2.82 1.43 2.09
N PHE A 54 -3.61 1.19 3.13
CA PHE A 54 -3.17 0.56 4.37
C PHE A 54 -4.29 -0.31 4.95
N VAL A 55 -3.92 -1.51 5.41
CA VAL A 55 -4.78 -2.44 6.15
C VAL A 55 -3.98 -2.97 7.34
N ALA A 56 -4.52 -2.89 8.56
CA ALA A 56 -3.91 -3.56 9.72
C ALA A 56 -4.93 -3.99 10.77
N GLY A 57 -4.55 -4.99 11.57
CA GLY A 57 -5.39 -5.58 12.60
C GLY A 57 -6.45 -6.53 12.07
N SER A 58 -7.07 -7.27 12.98
CA SER A 58 -8.07 -8.31 12.68
C SER A 58 -9.43 -8.07 13.32
N ASN A 59 -9.52 -7.28 14.41
CA ASN A 59 -10.78 -6.90 15.04
C ASN A 59 -10.62 -5.68 15.99
N PRO A 60 -11.02 -4.45 15.60
CA PRO A 60 -11.46 -4.08 14.25
C PRO A 60 -10.28 -4.01 13.27
N VAL A 61 -10.56 -4.29 11.99
CA VAL A 61 -9.61 -4.02 10.90
C VAL A 61 -9.58 -2.50 10.67
N GLN A 62 -8.38 -1.94 10.62
CA GLN A 62 -8.14 -0.55 10.25
C GLN A 62 -7.83 -0.46 8.77
N GLU A 63 -8.57 0.38 8.05
CA GLU A 63 -8.34 0.65 6.63
C GLU A 63 -8.13 2.16 6.43
N ARG A 64 -7.08 2.55 5.72
CA ARG A 64 -6.80 3.94 5.37
C ARG A 64 -6.27 4.03 3.95
N CYS A 65 -6.56 5.14 3.27
CA CYS A 65 -5.97 5.43 1.96
C CYS A 65 -5.91 6.94 1.72
N SER A 66 -5.04 7.37 0.81
CA SER A 66 -4.93 8.76 0.37
C SER A 66 -4.69 8.82 -1.13
N ASP A 67 -5.37 9.75 -1.79
CA ASP A 67 -5.10 10.11 -3.19
C ASP A 67 -3.95 11.13 -3.33
N ASP A 68 -3.48 11.72 -2.23
CA ASP A 68 -2.35 12.67 -2.19
C ASP A 68 -2.39 13.77 -3.28
N GLY A 69 -3.58 14.34 -3.54
CA GLY A 69 -3.77 15.39 -4.55
C GLY A 69 -4.07 14.89 -5.96
N GLU A 70 -4.08 13.58 -6.21
CA GLU A 70 -4.77 13.02 -7.38
C GLU A 70 -6.29 13.24 -7.27
N PRO A 71 -7.04 13.17 -8.37
CA PRO A 71 -8.50 13.22 -8.33
C PRO A 71 -9.08 12.19 -7.35
N THR A 72 -10.06 12.59 -6.56
CA THR A 72 -10.65 11.78 -5.49
C THR A 72 -11.05 10.39 -5.97
N GLY A 73 -10.62 9.37 -5.24
CA GLY A 73 -10.92 7.95 -5.48
C GLY A 73 -10.16 7.34 -6.65
N THR A 74 -9.23 8.04 -7.28
CA THR A 74 -8.50 7.53 -8.44
C THR A 74 -7.17 6.84 -8.13
N ALA A 75 -6.67 6.96 -6.90
CA ALA A 75 -5.40 6.38 -6.48
C ALA A 75 -5.50 5.56 -5.18
N GLY A 76 -5.89 6.19 -4.07
CA GLY A 76 -5.89 5.58 -2.75
C GLY A 76 -6.83 4.37 -2.65
N LEU A 77 -8.07 4.51 -3.11
CA LEU A 77 -9.04 3.40 -3.14
C LEU A 77 -8.58 2.23 -4.03
N PRO A 78 -8.08 2.45 -5.26
CA PRO A 78 -7.47 1.39 -6.05
C PRO A 78 -6.30 0.66 -5.38
N ILE A 79 -5.43 1.38 -4.67
CA ILE A 79 -4.30 0.77 -3.93
C ILE A 79 -4.83 -0.10 -2.79
N LEU A 80 -5.74 0.43 -1.98
CA LEU A 80 -6.39 -0.31 -0.89
C LEU A 80 -7.11 -1.56 -1.40
N GLY A 81 -7.82 -1.44 -2.52
CA GLY A 81 -8.46 -2.57 -3.21
C GLY A 81 -7.45 -3.61 -3.74
N GLY A 82 -6.22 -3.20 -4.03
CA GLY A 82 -5.10 -4.11 -4.33
C GLY A 82 -4.73 -4.96 -3.12
N ILE A 83 -4.48 -4.35 -1.97
CA ILE A 83 -4.14 -5.04 -0.71
C ILE A 83 -5.23 -6.06 -0.35
N LYS A 84 -6.50 -5.62 -0.36
CA LYS A 84 -7.66 -6.47 -0.06
C LYS A 84 -7.84 -7.60 -1.07
N GLY A 85 -7.60 -7.32 -2.35
CA GLY A 85 -7.69 -8.31 -3.43
C GLY A 85 -6.67 -9.44 -3.31
N GLU A 86 -5.46 -9.14 -2.79
CA GLU A 86 -4.41 -10.14 -2.52
C GLU A 86 -4.54 -10.75 -1.10
N GLN A 87 -5.62 -10.41 -0.37
CA GLN A 87 -5.94 -10.92 0.97
C GLN A 87 -4.79 -10.72 1.98
N LEU A 88 -4.13 -9.56 1.87
CA LEU A 88 -3.05 -9.14 2.75
C LEU A 88 -3.60 -8.33 3.93
N CYS A 89 -3.14 -8.65 5.14
CA CYS A 89 -3.32 -7.85 6.35
C CYS A 89 -1.97 -7.24 6.78
N ASP A 90 -2.02 -6.31 7.72
CA ASP A 90 -0.84 -5.65 8.30
C ASP A 90 0.14 -5.18 7.21
N THR A 91 -0.39 -4.43 6.25
CA THR A 91 0.29 -4.06 5.01
C THR A 91 0.01 -2.61 4.67
N VAL A 92 1.07 -1.88 4.35
CA VAL A 92 1.01 -0.58 3.69
C VAL A 92 1.56 -0.72 2.27
N CYS A 93 0.90 -0.07 1.31
CA CYS A 93 1.38 0.05 -0.06
C CYS A 93 1.29 1.51 -0.49
N CYS A 94 2.42 2.07 -0.90
CA CYS A 94 2.54 3.40 -1.49
C CYS A 94 2.74 3.27 -2.99
N VAL A 95 2.15 4.17 -3.77
CA VAL A 95 2.44 4.29 -5.20
C VAL A 95 2.83 5.73 -5.49
N VAL A 96 4.11 5.90 -5.83
CA VAL A 96 4.70 7.17 -6.22
C VAL A 96 4.52 7.37 -7.72
N ARG A 97 4.07 8.57 -8.11
CA ARG A 97 3.87 8.91 -9.52
C ARG A 97 4.75 10.08 -9.96
N TYR A 98 5.46 9.87 -11.05
CA TYR A 98 6.09 10.93 -11.85
C TYR A 98 5.28 11.13 -13.14
N SER A 99 4.70 12.32 -13.33
CA SER A 99 3.87 12.63 -14.49
C SER A 99 4.69 12.78 -15.77
N GLY A 100 4.29 12.11 -16.85
CA GLY A 100 4.93 12.21 -18.17
C GLY A 100 4.35 13.28 -19.08
N GLY A 101 3.50 14.16 -18.54
CA GLY A 101 2.83 15.23 -19.31
C GLY A 101 1.58 14.80 -20.09
N ILE A 102 1.31 13.49 -20.20
CA ILE A 102 0.10 12.96 -20.87
C ILE A 102 -0.99 12.71 -19.83
N LYS A 103 -2.21 13.19 -20.09
CA LYS A 103 -3.37 12.94 -19.22
C LYS A 103 -3.85 11.49 -19.35
N LEU A 104 -4.02 10.80 -18.22
CA LEU A 104 -4.55 9.43 -18.18
C LEU A 104 -6.07 9.37 -18.08
N GLY A 105 -6.71 10.42 -17.55
CA GLY A 105 -8.13 10.42 -17.17
C GLY A 105 -8.40 9.55 -15.94
N ALA A 106 -9.56 9.71 -15.30
CA ALA A 106 -9.89 9.03 -14.04
C ALA A 106 -9.77 7.50 -14.14
N GLY A 107 -10.38 6.88 -15.16
CA GLY A 107 -10.28 5.43 -15.35
C GLY A 107 -8.86 4.95 -15.67
N GLY A 108 -8.03 5.79 -16.30
CA GLY A 108 -6.62 5.48 -16.54
C GLY A 108 -5.79 5.51 -15.26
N LEU A 109 -6.05 6.48 -14.38
CA LEU A 109 -5.41 6.58 -13.06
C LEU A 109 -5.79 5.39 -12.17
N ILE A 110 -7.08 5.06 -12.10
CA ILE A 110 -7.59 3.91 -11.33
C ILE A 110 -6.85 2.63 -11.71
N ARG A 111 -6.71 2.36 -13.01
CA ARG A 111 -6.00 1.17 -13.50
C ARG A 111 -4.50 1.24 -13.24
N ALA A 112 -3.87 2.41 -13.39
CA ALA A 112 -2.45 2.58 -13.16
C ALA A 112 -2.07 2.38 -11.69
N TYR A 113 -2.77 3.04 -10.77
CA TYR A 113 -2.53 2.93 -9.33
C TYR A 113 -2.84 1.53 -8.80
N GLY A 114 -4.04 1.01 -9.08
CA GLY A 114 -4.42 -0.33 -8.66
C GLY A 114 -3.55 -1.42 -9.31
N GLY A 115 -3.16 -1.25 -10.56
CA GLY A 115 -2.26 -2.17 -11.27
C GLY A 115 -0.85 -2.18 -10.69
N THR A 116 -0.31 -1.00 -10.35
CA THR A 116 1.04 -0.89 -9.75
C THR A 116 1.06 -1.43 -8.33
N ALA A 117 0.01 -1.17 -7.55
CA ALA A 117 -0.14 -1.77 -6.22
C ALA A 117 -0.15 -3.30 -6.30
N ARG A 118 -0.99 -3.89 -7.17
CA ARG A 118 -1.03 -5.36 -7.32
C ARG A 118 0.29 -5.94 -7.81
N LEU A 119 1.03 -5.22 -8.67
CA LEU A 119 2.34 -5.65 -9.15
C LEU A 119 3.30 -5.87 -7.97
N VAL A 120 3.52 -4.84 -7.14
CA VAL A 120 4.44 -4.95 -6.00
C VAL A 120 3.93 -5.93 -4.93
N LEU A 121 2.61 -5.98 -4.70
CA LEU A 121 2.02 -6.87 -3.69
C LEU A 121 2.16 -8.35 -4.05
N ARG A 122 2.18 -8.70 -5.34
CA ARG A 122 2.38 -10.09 -5.81
C ARG A 122 3.84 -10.51 -5.84
N GLU A 123 4.75 -9.56 -5.97
CA GLU A 123 6.19 -9.79 -5.89
C GLU A 123 6.68 -9.90 -4.44
N ALA A 124 5.90 -9.40 -3.48
CA ALA A 124 6.22 -9.49 -2.06
C ALA A 124 6.18 -10.95 -1.57
N GLU A 125 7.21 -11.36 -0.83
CA GLU A 125 7.16 -12.63 -0.11
C GLU A 125 6.16 -12.52 1.03
N THR A 126 5.31 -13.53 1.19
CA THR A 126 4.24 -13.52 2.18
C THR A 126 4.39 -14.65 3.19
N VAL A 127 3.89 -14.37 4.40
CA VAL A 127 3.80 -15.33 5.49
C VAL A 127 2.36 -15.48 5.97
N ILE A 128 2.03 -16.66 6.47
CA ILE A 128 0.71 -16.91 7.07
C ILE A 128 0.69 -16.29 8.46
N VAL A 129 -0.33 -15.49 8.73
CA VAL A 129 -0.61 -14.96 10.07
C VAL A 129 -1.43 -16.01 10.82
N ILE A 130 -0.92 -16.48 11.95
CA ILE A 130 -1.61 -17.42 12.84
C ILE A 130 -2.14 -16.63 14.04
N PRO A 131 -3.47 -16.47 14.20
CA PRO A 131 -4.02 -15.78 15.35
C PRO A 131 -3.72 -16.53 16.66
N THR A 132 -3.16 -15.83 17.64
CA THR A 132 -2.91 -16.38 18.99
C THR A 132 -3.86 -15.75 20.01
N ALA A 133 -4.38 -16.56 20.93
CA ALA A 133 -5.19 -16.08 22.05
C ALA A 133 -4.44 -16.30 23.37
N SER A 134 -4.33 -15.25 24.18
CA SER A 134 -3.79 -15.34 25.54
C SER A 134 -4.90 -15.71 26.51
N ILE A 135 -4.84 -16.90 27.12
CA ILE A 135 -5.77 -17.34 28.16
C ILE A 135 -5.08 -17.22 29.52
N ARG A 136 -5.70 -16.49 30.45
CA ARG A 136 -5.27 -16.45 31.85
C ARG A 136 -6.12 -17.44 32.65
N LEU A 137 -5.50 -18.46 33.20
CA LEU A 137 -6.14 -19.42 34.10
C LEU A 137 -5.83 -19.02 35.55
N SER A 138 -6.85 -18.99 36.40
CA SER A 138 -6.72 -18.81 37.85
C SER A 138 -7.24 -20.06 38.54
N THR A 139 -6.44 -20.64 39.44
CA THR A 139 -6.87 -21.73 40.32
C THR A 139 -7.28 -21.17 41.67
N SER A 140 -8.29 -21.80 42.31
CA SER A 140 -8.74 -21.49 43.67
C SER A 140 -7.75 -21.92 44.74
#